data_AF-E1X050-F1
#
_entry.id   AF-E1X050-F1
#
_cell.length_a   1.000
_cell.length_b   1.000
_cell.length_c   1.000
_cell.angle_alpha   90.00
_cell.angle_beta   90.00
_cell.angle_gamma   90.00
#
_symmetry.space_group_name_H-M   'P 1'
#
loop_
_entity.id
_entity.type
_entity.pdbx_description
1 polymer ?
#
loop_
_entity_poly.entity_id
_entity_poly.type
_entity_poly.pdbx_seq_one_letter_code
_entity_poly.pdbx_strand_id
1 'polypeptide(L)'
;MDFHFANLPDDFTHLLKVNMQSSGKHFSDLQSYIVERKGLYLLFRQIFKDIDNSGNVEKVLKSAGWHGIRDRLCCLYIENLINGEYPSSVQTGNCYGILGFEDILKPYSIGGYSRAFLLGFYLKMSSIEQNLLGKSTGAINFNIHEVVEILSISSARTVKIDLLVILIKHLIDFFGKDQLKEHIGQGLKYKDLYERLNLEQKSLMVNNFLSYGSSINEKEIFIMEHIG
;
A
#
# COMPACT_ATOMS: atom_id res chain seq x y z
N MET A 1 3.08 10.21 -14.94
CA MET A 1 3.16 9.89 -13.49
C MET A 1 4.47 9.18 -13.21
N ASP A 2 5.27 9.66 -12.26
CA ASP A 2 6.57 9.06 -11.89
C ASP A 2 6.54 8.69 -10.39
N PHE A 3 6.97 7.48 -10.07
CA PHE A 3 6.93 6.91 -8.73
C PHE A 3 8.33 6.96 -8.11
N HIS A 4 8.44 7.68 -6.99
CA HIS A 4 9.68 7.75 -6.24
C HIS A 4 9.79 6.57 -5.28
N PHE A 5 10.95 5.91 -5.27
CA PHE A 5 11.32 4.98 -4.21
C PHE A 5 11.19 5.65 -2.84
N ALA A 6 10.39 5.07 -1.95
CA ALA A 6 10.25 5.50 -0.57
C ALA A 6 10.76 4.41 0.36
N ASN A 7 11.59 4.77 1.34
CA ASN A 7 12.19 3.78 2.24
C ASN A 7 11.20 3.44 3.36
N LEU A 8 10.25 2.55 3.06
CA LEU A 8 9.21 2.20 4.01
C LEU A 8 9.69 1.17 5.05
N PRO A 9 9.13 1.17 6.26
CA PRO A 9 9.46 0.21 7.31
C PRO A 9 9.10 -1.23 6.90
N ASP A 10 10.11 -2.06 6.65
CA ASP A 10 9.99 -3.46 6.23
C ASP A 10 9.02 -4.27 7.10
N ASP A 11 9.13 -4.12 8.42
CA ASP A 11 8.31 -4.89 9.36
C ASP A 11 6.81 -4.57 9.19
N PHE A 12 6.50 -3.31 8.89
CA PHE A 12 5.12 -2.87 8.72
C PHE A 12 4.58 -3.20 7.33
N THR A 13 5.37 -2.97 6.27
CA THR A 13 4.95 -3.33 4.91
C THR A 13 4.77 -4.83 4.76
N HIS A 14 5.55 -5.66 5.45
CA HIS A 14 5.31 -7.11 5.53
C HIS A 14 3.92 -7.42 6.10
N LEU A 15 3.57 -6.84 7.25
CA LEU A 15 2.28 -7.09 7.89
C LEU A 15 1.08 -6.65 7.03
N LEU A 16 1.24 -5.59 6.22
CA LEU A 16 0.18 -5.14 5.32
C LEU A 16 -0.08 -6.10 4.14
N LYS A 17 0.90 -6.95 3.80
CA LYS A 17 0.85 -7.90 2.68
C LYS A 17 0.31 -9.28 3.06
N VAL A 18 0.34 -9.64 4.34
CA VAL A 18 -0.14 -10.96 4.78
C VAL A 18 -1.65 -10.96 5.04
N ASN A 19 -2.25 -12.15 5.03
CA ASN A 19 -3.66 -12.30 5.34
C ASN A 19 -3.88 -12.21 6.87
N MET A 20 -4.62 -11.18 7.28
CA MET A 20 -5.01 -10.90 8.67
C MET A 20 -6.47 -11.24 8.97
N GLN A 21 -7.11 -12.08 8.16
CA GLN A 21 -8.44 -12.60 8.50
C GLN A 21 -8.42 -13.28 9.86
N SER A 22 -9.47 -13.04 10.63
CA SER A 22 -9.61 -13.45 12.03
C SER A 22 -9.76 -14.97 12.20
N SER A 23 -8.70 -15.74 11.96
CA SER A 23 -8.55 -17.09 12.50
C SER A 23 -7.56 -17.06 13.66
N GLY A 24 -7.78 -17.87 14.71
CA GLY A 24 -6.94 -17.85 15.91
C GLY A 24 -5.44 -18.03 15.63
N LYS A 25 -5.10 -18.70 14.52
CA LYS A 25 -3.72 -18.88 14.04
C LYS A 25 -3.06 -17.58 13.58
N HIS A 26 -3.79 -16.69 12.90
CA HIS A 26 -3.24 -15.41 12.44
C HIS A 26 -2.93 -14.45 13.60
N PHE A 27 -3.70 -14.52 14.69
CA PHE A 27 -3.43 -13.75 15.90
C PHE A 27 -2.14 -14.19 16.61
N SER A 28 -1.89 -15.49 16.73
CA SER A 28 -0.65 -16.01 17.33
C SER A 28 0.58 -15.67 16.46
N ASP A 29 0.43 -15.75 15.15
CA ASP A 29 1.51 -15.43 14.20
C ASP A 29 1.86 -13.93 14.28
N LEU A 30 0.87 -13.04 14.33
CA LEU A 30 1.06 -11.60 14.48
C LEU A 30 1.71 -11.24 15.83
N GLN A 31 1.28 -11.87 16.92
CA GLN A 31 1.90 -11.68 18.23
C GLN A 31 3.39 -12.06 18.19
N SER A 32 3.70 -13.25 17.68
CA SER A 32 5.07 -13.75 17.58
C SER A 32 5.93 -12.82 16.72
N TYR A 33 5.40 -12.39 15.58
CA TYR A 33 6.07 -11.43 14.68
C TYR A 33 6.44 -10.12 15.36
N ILE A 34 5.52 -9.52 16.14
CA ILE A 34 5.77 -8.27 16.85
C ILE A 34 6.83 -8.48 17.94
N VAL A 35 6.73 -9.54 18.73
CA VAL A 35 7.62 -9.80 19.88
C VAL A 35 9.05 -10.13 19.45
N GLU A 36 9.21 -10.94 18.40
CA GLU A 36 10.53 -11.35 17.90
C GLU A 36 11.35 -10.17 17.34
N ARG A 37 10.67 -9.10 16.92
CA ARG A 37 11.29 -7.91 16.34
C ARG A 37 11.43 -6.81 17.37
N LYS A 38 12.56 -6.79 18.08
CA LYS A 38 12.82 -5.88 19.21
C LYS A 38 12.49 -4.41 18.91
N GLY A 39 12.86 -3.90 17.73
CA GLY A 39 12.56 -2.52 17.32
C GLY A 39 11.05 -2.26 17.23
N LEU A 40 10.34 -3.08 16.46
CA LEU A 40 8.88 -3.02 16.35
C LEU A 40 8.19 -3.20 17.71
N TYR A 41 8.67 -4.12 18.55
CA TYR A 41 8.11 -4.35 19.88
C TYR A 41 8.22 -3.12 20.78
N LEU A 42 9.37 -2.44 20.79
CA LEU A 42 9.56 -1.21 21.57
C LEU A 42 8.60 -0.11 21.12
N LEU A 43 8.48 0.11 19.81
CA LEU A 43 7.55 1.06 19.23
C LEU A 43 6.09 0.70 19.57
N PHE A 44 5.74 -0.58 19.47
CA PHE A 44 4.43 -1.08 19.84
C PHE A 44 4.08 -0.77 21.29
N ARG A 45 4.97 -1.09 22.24
CA ARG A 45 4.76 -0.79 23.66
C ARG A 45 4.60 0.71 23.92
N GLN A 46 5.40 1.54 23.24
CA GLN A 46 5.35 2.99 23.37
C GLN A 46 3.98 3.55 22.96
N ILE A 47 3.46 3.12 21.80
CA ILE A 47 2.22 3.68 21.26
C ILE A 47 0.95 3.01 21.80
N PHE A 48 1.03 1.89 22.51
CA PHE A 48 -0.13 1.17 23.08
C PHE A 48 -0.15 1.12 24.62
N LYS A 49 0.69 1.92 25.29
CA LYS A 49 0.72 2.01 26.76
C LYS A 49 -0.64 2.36 27.38
N ASP A 50 -1.45 3.13 26.66
CA ASP A 50 -2.81 3.53 27.07
C ASP A 50 -3.79 2.35 27.11
N ILE A 51 -3.55 1.28 26.35
CA ILE A 51 -4.34 0.04 26.39
C ILE A 51 -3.74 -0.94 27.39
N ASP A 52 -2.41 -1.10 27.35
CA ASP A 52 -1.70 -1.98 28.27
C ASP A 52 -0.29 -1.49 28.59
N ASN A 53 -0.11 -1.00 29.82
CA ASN A 53 1.17 -0.53 30.34
C ASN A 53 2.25 -1.63 30.41
N SER A 54 1.86 -2.91 30.48
CA SER A 54 2.82 -4.02 30.54
C SER A 54 3.46 -4.34 29.18
N GLY A 55 2.82 -3.91 28.08
CA GLY A 55 3.26 -4.22 26.72
C GLY A 55 2.84 -5.61 26.26
N ASN A 56 1.75 -6.16 26.81
CA ASN A 56 1.19 -7.44 26.41
C ASN A 56 0.52 -7.31 25.03
N VAL A 57 1.17 -7.83 24.00
CA VAL A 57 0.72 -7.78 22.61
C VAL A 57 -0.63 -8.47 22.42
N GLU A 58 -0.88 -9.60 23.09
CA GLU A 58 -2.14 -10.34 22.99
C GLU A 58 -3.32 -9.52 23.50
N LYS A 59 -3.14 -8.82 24.63
CA LYS A 59 -4.19 -7.96 25.21
C LYS A 59 -4.49 -6.78 24.29
N VAL A 60 -3.46 -6.14 23.73
CA VAL A 60 -3.64 -5.05 22.77
C VAL A 60 -4.33 -5.56 21.49
N LEU A 61 -3.94 -6.72 20.98
CA LEU A 61 -4.57 -7.37 19.82
C LEU A 61 -6.06 -7.64 20.05
N LYS A 62 -6.43 -8.18 21.22
CA LYS A 62 -7.82 -8.44 21.60
C LYS A 62 -8.64 -7.15 21.72
N SER A 63 -8.01 -6.06 22.18
CA SER A 63 -8.70 -4.79 22.41
C SER A 63 -8.83 -3.92 21.16
N ALA A 64 -7.76 -3.80 20.37
CA ALA A 64 -7.69 -2.88 19.22
C ALA A 64 -7.95 -3.59 17.88
N GLY A 65 -7.76 -4.90 17.82
CA GLY A 65 -7.76 -5.66 16.57
C GLY A 65 -6.62 -5.28 15.64
N TRP A 66 -6.51 -5.98 14.50
CA TRP A 66 -5.48 -5.70 13.50
C TRP A 66 -5.58 -4.29 12.92
N HIS A 67 -6.79 -3.85 12.54
CA HIS A 67 -6.98 -2.52 11.94
C HIS A 67 -6.57 -1.40 12.91
N GLY A 68 -6.93 -1.48 14.18
CA GLY A 68 -6.50 -0.51 15.19
C GLY A 68 -4.98 -0.47 15.37
N ILE A 69 -4.32 -1.64 15.33
CA ILE A 69 -2.85 -1.72 15.39
C ILE A 69 -2.20 -1.11 14.15
N ARG A 70 -2.68 -1.52 12.98
CA ARG A 70 -2.21 -1.08 11.67
C ARG A 70 -2.28 0.43 11.54
N ASP A 71 -3.41 1.03 11.88
CA ASP A 71 -3.66 2.46 11.68
C ASP A 71 -2.78 3.31 12.62
N ARG A 72 -2.54 2.83 13.85
CA ARG A 72 -1.65 3.50 14.81
C ARG A 72 -0.18 3.38 14.42
N LEU A 73 0.26 2.21 13.94
CA LEU A 73 1.61 2.04 13.37
C LEU A 73 1.80 2.93 12.14
N CYS A 74 0.80 3.03 11.26
CA CYS A 74 0.84 3.92 10.10
C CYS A 74 1.08 5.38 10.53
N CYS A 75 0.32 5.87 11.50
CA CYS A 75 0.48 7.23 12.01
C CYS A 75 1.84 7.44 12.68
N LEU A 76 2.32 6.46 13.46
CA LEU A 76 3.66 6.47 14.05
C LEU A 76 4.75 6.71 13.00
N TYR A 77 4.74 5.96 11.90
CA TYR A 77 5.76 6.08 10.85
C TYR A 77 5.65 7.38 10.06
N ILE A 78 4.43 7.86 9.81
CA ILE A 78 4.21 9.17 9.17
C ILE A 78 4.74 10.29 10.06
N GLU A 79 4.42 10.28 11.35
CA GLU A 79 4.89 11.29 12.30
C GLU A 79 6.41 11.27 12.44
N ASN A 80 7.03 10.09 12.49
CA ASN A 80 8.48 9.96 12.49
C ASN A 80 9.13 10.52 11.22
N LEU A 81 8.52 10.31 10.05
CA LEU A 81 9.05 10.88 8.81
C LEU A 81 8.97 12.41 8.80
N ILE A 82 7.88 12.99 9.32
CA ILE A 82 7.68 14.44 9.36
C ILE A 82 8.60 15.11 10.39
N ASN A 83 8.70 14.53 11.59
CA ASN A 83 9.37 15.15 12.73
C ASN A 83 10.83 14.70 12.92
N GLY A 84 11.24 13.60 12.28
CA GLY A 84 12.55 12.97 12.45
C GLY A 84 12.68 12.10 13.71
N GLU A 85 11.63 12.00 14.53
CA GLU A 85 11.61 11.19 15.75
C GLU A 85 10.26 10.52 16.00
N TYR A 86 10.28 9.36 16.66
CA TYR A 86 9.06 8.62 16.99
C TYR A 86 8.27 9.30 18.12
N PRO A 87 7.00 9.67 17.91
CA PRO A 87 6.16 10.31 18.91
C PRO A 87 5.92 9.43 20.15
N SER A 88 5.86 10.04 21.34
CA SER A 88 5.55 9.34 22.60
C SER A 88 4.10 8.83 22.70
N SER A 89 3.23 9.31 21.81
CA SER A 89 1.82 8.96 21.66
C SER A 89 1.35 9.35 20.27
N VAL A 90 0.55 8.50 19.63
CA VAL A 90 0.12 8.71 18.24
C VAL A 90 -1.29 9.27 18.19
N GLN A 91 -1.51 10.28 17.36
CA GLN A 91 -2.85 10.76 17.00
C GLN A 91 -3.27 10.18 15.65
N THR A 92 -4.47 9.60 15.55
CA THR A 92 -4.93 8.89 14.34
C THR A 92 -5.28 9.81 13.16
N GLY A 93 -5.08 11.13 13.29
CA GLY A 93 -5.39 12.11 12.23
C GLY A 93 -4.65 11.85 10.92
N ASN A 94 -3.42 11.33 11.01
CA ASN A 94 -2.56 11.17 9.85
C ASN A 94 -2.93 9.98 8.95
N CYS A 95 -3.80 9.05 9.36
CA CYS A 95 -4.20 7.93 8.50
C CYS A 95 -5.50 8.17 7.69
N TYR A 96 -6.29 9.22 7.96
CA TYR A 96 -7.64 9.36 7.38
C TYR A 96 -7.68 9.32 5.84
N GLY A 97 -6.72 9.96 5.16
CA GLY A 97 -6.65 9.89 3.69
C GLY A 97 -6.34 8.49 3.14
N ILE A 98 -5.60 7.68 3.88
CA ILE A 98 -5.28 6.30 3.52
C ILE A 98 -6.49 5.39 3.76
N LEU A 99 -7.22 5.62 4.85
CA LEU A 99 -8.46 4.87 5.15
C LEU A 99 -9.52 5.12 4.08
N GLY A 100 -9.75 6.38 3.70
CA GLY A 100 -10.67 6.70 2.60
C GLY A 100 -10.25 6.06 1.27
N PHE A 101 -8.95 6.02 0.99
CA PHE A 101 -8.40 5.33 -0.18
C PHE A 101 -8.64 3.81 -0.15
N GLU A 102 -8.43 3.17 1.00
CA GLU A 102 -8.71 1.74 1.19
C GLU A 102 -10.20 1.43 1.01
N ASP A 103 -11.09 2.24 1.59
CA ASP A 103 -12.53 2.04 1.52
C ASP A 103 -13.05 2.09 0.08
N ILE A 104 -12.50 2.97 -0.76
CA ILE A 104 -12.83 3.06 -2.18
C ILE A 104 -12.47 1.77 -2.93
N LEU A 105 -11.34 1.14 -2.59
CA LEU A 105 -10.83 -0.07 -3.27
C LEU A 105 -11.33 -1.39 -2.67
N LYS A 106 -11.98 -1.34 -1.50
CA LYS A 106 -12.50 -2.50 -0.78
C LYS A 106 -13.39 -3.43 -1.64
N PRO A 107 -14.30 -2.94 -2.52
CA PRO A 107 -15.11 -3.81 -3.37
C PRO A 107 -14.30 -4.68 -4.34
N TYR A 108 -13.11 -4.22 -4.73
CA TYR A 108 -12.25 -4.86 -5.73
C TYR A 108 -11.10 -5.68 -5.11
N SER A 109 -10.99 -5.65 -3.78
CA SER A 109 -9.89 -6.26 -3.03
C SER A 109 -10.36 -7.53 -2.33
N ILE A 110 -9.57 -8.60 -2.32
CA ILE A 110 -9.82 -9.77 -1.46
C ILE A 110 -9.56 -9.37 0.00
N GLY A 111 -10.51 -9.67 0.89
CA GLY A 111 -10.43 -9.30 2.31
C GLY A 111 -9.28 -10.01 3.05
N GLY A 112 -8.87 -9.45 4.18
CA GLY A 112 -7.76 -9.95 4.99
C GLY A 112 -6.40 -9.35 4.65
N TYR A 113 -6.21 -8.91 3.42
CA TYR A 113 -5.00 -8.23 2.98
C TYR A 113 -5.19 -6.71 3.03
N SER A 114 -4.20 -5.98 3.53
CA SER A 114 -4.23 -4.51 3.61
C SER A 114 -3.48 -3.88 2.42
N ARG A 115 -3.60 -4.45 1.22
CA ARG A 115 -2.84 -4.03 0.03
C ARG A 115 -3.29 -2.67 -0.52
N ALA A 116 -4.58 -2.36 -0.49
CA ALA A 116 -5.08 -1.02 -0.82
C ALA A 116 -4.55 0.04 0.17
N PHE A 117 -4.57 -0.27 1.48
CA PHE A 117 -3.96 0.56 2.51
C PHE A 117 -2.46 0.75 2.28
N LEU A 118 -1.73 -0.33 1.92
CA LEU A 118 -0.30 -0.28 1.62
C LEU A 118 0.02 0.70 0.49
N LEU A 119 -0.77 0.70 -0.59
CA LEU A 119 -0.59 1.67 -1.67
C LEU A 119 -0.83 3.10 -1.18
N GLY A 120 -1.91 3.34 -0.43
CA GLY A 120 -2.18 4.66 0.14
C GLY A 120 -1.06 5.12 1.08
N PHE A 121 -0.53 4.22 1.91
CA PHE A 121 0.62 4.47 2.78
C PHE A 121 1.87 4.84 1.99
N TYR A 122 2.21 4.07 0.95
CA TYR A 122 3.32 4.38 0.05
C TYR A 122 3.18 5.76 -0.60
N LEU A 123 2.02 6.07 -1.20
CA LEU A 123 1.78 7.35 -1.86
C LEU A 123 1.93 8.52 -0.89
N LYS A 124 1.45 8.35 0.35
CA LYS A 124 1.58 9.37 1.40
C LYS A 124 3.04 9.56 1.84
N MET A 125 3.75 8.48 2.14
CA MET A 125 5.15 8.53 2.57
C MET A 125 6.05 9.11 1.48
N SER A 126 5.90 8.64 0.24
CA SER A 126 6.63 9.15 -0.93
C SER A 126 6.39 10.65 -1.17
N SER A 127 5.15 11.11 -0.99
CA SER A 127 4.80 12.53 -1.10
C SER A 127 5.49 13.37 -0.02
N ILE A 128 5.48 12.91 1.24
CA ILE A 128 6.15 13.60 2.35
C ILE A 128 7.67 13.66 2.12
N GLU A 129 8.32 12.54 1.78
CA GLU A 129 9.77 12.49 1.50
C GLU A 129 10.16 13.47 0.39
N GLN A 130 9.42 13.50 -0.71
CA GLN A 130 9.70 14.42 -1.82
C GLN A 130 9.55 15.90 -1.41
N ASN A 131 8.52 16.23 -0.61
CA ASN A 131 8.34 17.57 -0.07
C ASN A 131 9.49 17.98 0.86
N LEU A 132 9.96 17.07 1.71
CA LEU A 132 11.11 17.32 2.60
C LEU A 132 12.40 17.57 1.80
N LEU A 133 12.53 16.96 0.62
CA LEU A 133 13.66 17.19 -0.31
C LEU A 133 13.52 18.48 -1.13
N GLY A 134 12.50 19.30 -0.89
CA GLY A 134 12.24 20.53 -1.65
C GLY A 134 11.87 20.28 -3.11
N LYS A 135 11.59 19.04 -3.50
CA LYS A 135 11.05 18.74 -4.81
C LYS A 135 9.61 19.22 -4.78
N SER A 136 9.22 20.07 -5.75
CA SER A 136 7.81 20.30 -6.00
C SER A 136 7.21 18.94 -6.30
N THR A 137 6.46 18.40 -5.33
CA THR A 137 5.52 17.36 -5.65
C THR A 137 4.53 18.06 -6.56
N GLY A 138 4.74 17.99 -7.87
CA GLY A 138 3.60 17.96 -8.77
C GLY A 138 2.81 16.79 -8.24
N ALA A 139 1.84 17.09 -7.36
CA ALA A 139 1.16 16.10 -6.54
C ALA A 139 0.90 14.91 -7.45
N ILE A 140 1.41 13.73 -7.10
CA ILE A 140 1.14 12.53 -7.89
C ILE A 140 -0.37 12.56 -8.07
N ASN A 141 -0.83 12.93 -9.27
CA ASN A 141 -2.23 13.25 -9.49
C ASN A 141 -2.94 11.91 -9.65
N PHE A 142 -2.99 11.20 -8.53
CA PHE A 142 -3.47 9.86 -8.41
C PHE A 142 -4.97 9.94 -8.21
N ASN A 143 -5.68 10.30 -9.28
CA ASN A 143 -7.13 10.32 -9.28
C ASN A 143 -7.66 8.89 -9.24
N ILE A 144 -7.91 8.39 -8.03
CA ILE A 144 -8.38 7.01 -7.82
C ILE A 144 -9.75 6.76 -8.46
N HIS A 145 -10.57 7.79 -8.63
CA HIS A 145 -11.91 7.64 -9.21
C HIS A 145 -11.85 7.18 -10.67
N GLU A 146 -10.87 7.63 -11.46
CA GLU A 146 -10.67 7.16 -12.83
C GLU A 146 -10.30 5.67 -12.87
N VAL A 147 -9.50 5.22 -11.92
CA VAL A 147 -9.12 3.80 -11.78
C VAL A 147 -10.33 2.95 -11.38
N VAL A 148 -11.16 3.44 -10.45
CA VAL A 148 -12.39 2.77 -10.00
C VAL A 148 -13.38 2.58 -11.15
N GLU A 149 -13.50 3.56 -12.04
CA GLU A 149 -14.32 3.44 -13.25
C GLU A 149 -13.88 2.32 -14.20
N ILE A 150 -12.59 1.99 -14.23
CA ILE A 150 -12.07 0.85 -15.00
C ILE A 150 -12.30 -0.45 -14.23
N LEU A 151 -11.98 -0.45 -12.93
CA LEU A 151 -12.18 -1.62 -12.07
C LEU A 151 -13.65 -2.08 -12.05
N SER A 152 -14.62 -1.14 -12.11
CA SER A 152 -16.05 -1.45 -12.10
C SER A 152 -16.56 -2.19 -13.33
N ILE A 153 -15.77 -2.30 -14.41
CA ILE A 153 -16.09 -3.12 -15.58
C ILE A 153 -16.06 -4.61 -15.23
N SER A 154 -15.29 -4.99 -14.21
CA SER A 154 -15.17 -6.37 -13.73
C SER A 154 -15.66 -6.50 -12.29
N SER A 155 -16.29 -7.63 -11.98
CA SER A 155 -16.62 -8.01 -10.60
C SER A 155 -15.51 -8.80 -9.91
N ALA A 156 -14.40 -9.09 -10.61
CA ALA A 156 -13.30 -9.87 -10.07
C ALA A 156 -12.58 -9.10 -8.94
N ARG A 157 -12.29 -9.82 -7.86
CA ARG A 157 -11.51 -9.30 -6.72
C ARG A 157 -10.10 -9.85 -6.76
N THR A 158 -9.11 -9.06 -6.35
CA THR A 158 -7.70 -9.46 -6.32
C THR A 158 -7.05 -9.25 -4.96
N VAL A 159 -6.05 -10.06 -4.62
CA VAL A 159 -5.19 -9.82 -3.45
C VAL A 159 -4.30 -8.60 -3.70
N LYS A 160 -3.66 -8.53 -4.88
CA LYS A 160 -2.69 -7.49 -5.25
C LYS A 160 -3.36 -6.28 -5.92
N ILE A 161 -4.37 -5.73 -5.25
CA ILE A 161 -5.15 -4.58 -5.76
C ILE A 161 -4.27 -3.35 -5.99
N ASP A 162 -3.25 -3.17 -5.18
CA ASP A 162 -2.24 -2.12 -5.32
C ASP A 162 -1.54 -2.16 -6.68
N LEU A 163 -1.05 -3.33 -7.10
CA LEU A 163 -0.39 -3.47 -8.40
C LEU A 163 -1.35 -3.27 -9.56
N LEU A 164 -2.57 -3.77 -9.44
CA LEU A 164 -3.60 -3.59 -10.46
C LEU A 164 -3.99 -2.10 -10.60
N VAL A 165 -4.10 -1.38 -9.48
CA VAL A 165 -4.40 0.04 -9.46
C VAL A 165 -3.27 0.86 -10.12
N ILE A 166 -2.00 0.52 -9.84
CA ILE A 166 -0.84 1.13 -10.52
C ILE A 166 -0.88 0.85 -12.02
N LEU A 167 -1.13 -0.40 -12.41
CA LEU A 167 -1.23 -0.79 -13.82
C LEU A 167 -2.31 0.01 -14.54
N ILE A 168 -3.53 0.02 -14.00
CA ILE A 168 -4.67 0.72 -14.61
C ILE A 168 -4.37 2.21 -14.72
N LYS A 169 -3.80 2.83 -13.68
CA LYS A 169 -3.47 4.26 -13.76
C LYS A 169 -2.47 4.56 -14.87
N HIS A 170 -1.46 3.71 -15.07
CA HIS A 170 -0.55 3.84 -16.21
C HIS A 170 -1.27 3.71 -17.55
N LEU A 171 -2.13 2.71 -17.71
CA LEU A 171 -2.87 2.52 -18.95
C LEU A 171 -3.81 3.70 -19.24
N ILE A 172 -4.43 4.30 -18.21
CA ILE A 172 -5.21 5.53 -18.33
C ILE A 172 -4.33 6.68 -18.80
N ASP A 173 -3.14 6.86 -18.21
CA ASP A 173 -2.22 7.93 -18.60
C ASP A 173 -1.69 7.76 -20.05
N PHE A 174 -1.61 6.53 -20.56
CA PHE A 174 -1.06 6.22 -21.89
C PHE A 174 -2.10 6.22 -23.01
N PHE A 175 -3.30 5.70 -22.76
CA PHE A 175 -4.36 5.59 -23.77
C PHE A 175 -5.49 6.61 -23.56
N GLY A 176 -5.61 7.17 -22.37
CA GLY A 176 -6.82 7.86 -21.94
C GLY A 176 -7.87 6.88 -21.39
N LYS A 177 -8.68 7.37 -20.46
CA LYS A 177 -9.69 6.57 -19.76
C LYS A 177 -10.69 5.91 -20.71
N ASP A 178 -11.28 6.69 -21.62
CA ASP A 178 -12.37 6.21 -22.48
C ASP A 178 -11.89 5.15 -23.49
N GLN A 179 -10.70 5.36 -24.08
CA GLN A 179 -10.09 4.37 -24.97
C GLN A 179 -9.76 3.06 -24.23
N LEU A 180 -9.26 3.16 -23.00
CA LEU A 180 -8.99 1.97 -22.18
C LEU A 180 -10.29 1.21 -21.85
N LYS A 181 -11.38 1.93 -21.52
CA LYS A 181 -12.70 1.32 -21.30
C LYS A 181 -13.17 0.57 -22.54
N GLU A 182 -13.03 1.16 -23.72
CA GLU A 182 -13.40 0.52 -24.99
C GLU A 182 -12.58 -0.75 -25.24
N HIS A 183 -11.25 -0.69 -25.10
CA HIS A 183 -10.39 -1.86 -25.28
C HIS A 183 -10.76 -3.00 -24.32
N ILE A 184 -11.00 -2.70 -23.04
CA ILE A 184 -11.41 -3.71 -22.06
C ILE A 184 -12.80 -4.26 -22.40
N GLY A 185 -13.74 -3.40 -22.81
CA GLY A 185 -15.08 -3.81 -23.23
C GLY A 185 -15.09 -4.73 -24.46
N GLN A 186 -14.11 -4.58 -25.36
CA GLN A 186 -13.87 -5.47 -26.50
C GLN A 186 -13.14 -6.78 -26.11
N GLY A 187 -12.76 -6.95 -24.84
CA GLY A 187 -12.09 -8.16 -24.33
C GLY A 187 -10.60 -8.23 -24.65
N LEU A 188 -9.94 -7.11 -24.97
CA LEU A 188 -8.49 -7.09 -25.19
C LEU A 188 -7.77 -7.53 -23.91
N LYS A 189 -6.74 -8.35 -24.07
CA LYS A 189 -5.94 -8.84 -22.94
C LYS A 189 -4.82 -7.85 -22.64
N TYR A 190 -4.25 -7.95 -21.44
CA TYR A 190 -3.10 -7.15 -21.04
C TYR A 190 -1.94 -7.22 -22.04
N LYS A 191 -1.65 -8.41 -22.59
CA LYS A 191 -0.58 -8.59 -23.58
C LYS A 191 -0.78 -7.68 -24.80
N ASP A 192 -2.01 -7.61 -25.33
CA ASP A 192 -2.34 -6.80 -26.49
C ASP A 192 -2.22 -5.30 -26.19
N LEU A 193 -2.64 -4.89 -24.98
CA LEU A 193 -2.48 -3.51 -24.50
C LEU A 193 -1.00 -3.15 -24.33
N TYR A 194 -0.20 -4.06 -23.76
CA TYR A 194 1.22 -3.85 -23.52
C TYR A 194 2.01 -3.74 -24.82
N GLU A 195 1.70 -4.55 -25.83
CA GLU A 195 2.35 -4.49 -27.14
C GLU A 195 2.13 -3.15 -27.86
N ARG A 196 1.01 -2.48 -27.61
CA ARG A 196 0.70 -1.14 -28.15
C ARG A 196 1.46 0.01 -27.48
N LEU A 197 2.09 -0.24 -26.33
CA LEU A 197 2.88 0.78 -25.65
C LEU A 197 4.23 0.97 -26.37
N ASN A 198 4.64 2.23 -26.49
CA ASN A 198 5.98 2.55 -26.96
C ASN A 198 7.05 2.23 -25.88
N LEU A 199 8.33 2.24 -26.26
CA LEU A 199 9.43 1.88 -25.34
C LEU A 199 9.52 2.79 -24.12
N GLU A 200 9.25 4.09 -24.27
CA GLU A 200 9.29 5.06 -23.17
C GLU A 200 8.18 4.78 -22.15
N GLN A 201 6.96 4.50 -22.61
CA GLN A 201 5.82 4.13 -21.77
C GLN A 201 6.07 2.83 -21.01
N LYS A 202 6.63 1.81 -21.69
CA LYS A 202 7.02 0.54 -21.06
C LYS A 202 8.08 0.77 -19.99
N SER A 203 9.12 1.52 -20.32
CA SER A 203 10.21 1.85 -19.39
C SER A 203 9.70 2.60 -18.16
N LEU A 204 8.88 3.64 -18.35
CA LEU A 204 8.27 4.39 -17.25
C LEU A 204 7.42 3.51 -16.34
N MET A 205 6.56 2.66 -16.93
CA MET A 205 5.72 1.76 -16.15
C MET A 205 6.55 0.75 -15.36
N VAL A 206 7.56 0.15 -15.98
CA VAL A 206 8.49 -0.78 -15.30
C VAL A 206 9.20 -0.07 -14.16
N ASN A 207 9.79 1.11 -14.39
CA ASN A 207 10.47 1.88 -13.36
C ASN A 207 9.55 2.20 -12.18
N ASN A 208 8.29 2.55 -12.44
CA ASN A 208 7.33 2.80 -11.36
C ASN A 208 6.97 1.55 -10.56
N PHE A 209 6.84 0.39 -11.22
CA PHE A 209 6.68 -0.89 -10.53
C PHE A 209 7.91 -1.26 -9.71
N LEU A 210 9.12 -0.99 -10.23
CA LEU A 210 10.37 -1.23 -9.50
C LEU A 210 10.48 -0.31 -8.29
N SER A 211 10.16 0.98 -8.43
CA SER A 211 10.13 1.94 -7.32
C SER A 211 9.15 1.49 -6.24
N TYR A 212 7.91 1.18 -6.61
CA TYR A 212 6.90 0.71 -5.66
C TYR A 212 7.32 -0.60 -5.00
N GLY A 213 7.66 -1.61 -5.81
CA GLY A 213 8.04 -2.94 -5.36
C GLY A 213 9.24 -2.93 -4.42
N SER A 214 10.25 -2.11 -4.73
CA SER A 214 11.41 -1.93 -3.84
C SER A 214 11.00 -1.24 -2.54
N SER A 215 10.13 -0.24 -2.60
CA SER A 215 9.65 0.49 -1.41
C SER A 215 8.89 -0.40 -0.44
N ILE A 216 8.17 -1.41 -0.94
CA ILE A 216 7.41 -2.35 -0.11
C ILE A 216 8.13 -3.70 0.09
N ASN A 217 9.39 -3.80 -0.36
CA ASN A 217 10.20 -5.02 -0.32
C ASN A 217 9.45 -6.26 -0.88
N GLU A 218 8.87 -6.12 -2.09
CA GLU A 218 8.14 -7.17 -2.79
C GLU A 218 8.88 -7.66 -4.03
N LYS A 219 9.59 -8.79 -3.88
CA LYS A 219 10.44 -9.38 -4.92
C LYS A 219 9.66 -10.04 -6.08
N GLU A 220 8.39 -10.35 -5.90
CA GLU A 220 7.60 -11.06 -6.92
C GLU A 220 7.32 -10.22 -8.16
N ILE A 221 7.34 -8.89 -8.06
CA ILE A 221 7.17 -7.98 -9.20
C ILE A 221 8.30 -8.14 -10.21
N PHE A 222 9.45 -8.67 -9.78
CA PHE A 222 10.69 -8.74 -10.54
C PHE A 222 10.88 -10.07 -11.31
N ILE A 223 9.96 -11.04 -11.16
CA ILE A 223 10.12 -12.41 -11.73
C ILE A 223 9.15 -12.65 -12.91
N MET A 224 9.05 -11.70 -13.84
CA MET A 224 8.32 -11.94 -15.12
C MET A 224 9.24 -12.24 -16.31
N GLU A 225 10.57 -12.24 -16.12
CA GLU A 225 11.53 -12.47 -17.22
C GLU A 225 12.00 -13.93 -17.38
N HIS A 226 11.46 -14.91 -16.66
CA HIS A 226 11.88 -16.33 -16.78
C HIS A 226 10.73 -17.27 -17.15
N ILE A 227 9.92 -16.88 -18.12
CA ILE A 227 9.13 -17.84 -18.91
C ILE A 227 9.35 -17.49 -20.38
N GLY A 228 10.50 -17.95 -20.89
CA GLY A 228 10.72 -18.23 -22.31
C GLY A 228 10.35 -19.67 -22.61
#